data_AF-A0A2T4YYW7-F1
#
_entry.id   AF-A0A2T4YYW7-F1
#
_cell.length_a   1.000
_cell.length_b   1.000
_cell.length_c   1.000
_cell.angle_alpha   90.00
_cell.angle_beta   90.00
_cell.angle_gamma   90.00
#
_symmetry.space_group_name_H-M   'P 1'
#
loop_
_entity.id
_entity.type
_entity.pdbx_description
1 polymer ?
#
loop_
_entity_poly.entity_id
_entity_poly.type
_entity_poly.pdbx_seq_one_letter_code
_entity_poly.pdbx_strand_id
1 'polypeptide(L)'
;MPATWELHIQRTGEQIGNNKRRTVGRYQVLLDGSPVQDLSGATAETRGPGANAPAGNNRCIEAGSYNLHVQSGEKYATIGYTANTNPTALRRPGLLLMPTGQRVGILIHPARGFLWSVGCINPTAALPNAASAIDFLDSRRRVIALIDSLRAFCGASFPTQAGARIPGAKVIISET
;
A
#
# COMPACT_ATOMS: atom_id res chain seq x y z
N MET A 1 -24.02 -10.95 -6.06
CA MET A 1 -23.09 -9.83 -6.36
C MET A 1 -21.75 -10.44 -6.77
N PRO A 2 -20.98 -9.81 -7.67
CA PRO A 2 -19.63 -10.31 -7.96
C PRO A 2 -18.78 -10.28 -6.69
N ALA A 3 -17.87 -11.25 -6.54
CA ALA A 3 -17.02 -11.33 -5.38
C ALA A 3 -16.11 -10.09 -5.27
N THR A 4 -15.77 -9.68 -4.05
CA THR A 4 -14.97 -8.48 -3.77
C THR A 4 -13.76 -8.79 -2.91
N TRP A 5 -12.65 -8.12 -3.24
CA TRP A 5 -11.45 -8.05 -2.43
C TRP A 5 -11.25 -6.60 -2.01
N GLU A 6 -11.11 -6.34 -0.72
CA GLU A 6 -11.03 -4.98 -0.19
C GLU A 6 -9.88 -4.85 0.80
N LEU A 7 -8.98 -3.88 0.61
CA LEU A 7 -8.03 -3.45 1.63
C LEU A 7 -8.59 -2.21 2.32
N HIS A 8 -9.05 -2.38 3.56
CA HIS A 8 -9.50 -1.27 4.38
C HIS A 8 -8.31 -0.70 5.12
N ILE A 9 -8.11 0.62 5.04
CA ILE A 9 -7.08 1.37 5.73
C ILE A 9 -7.77 2.47 6.54
N GLN A 10 -7.63 2.42 7.86
CA GLN A 10 -8.08 3.47 8.75
C GLN A 10 -6.86 4.22 9.27
N ARG A 11 -6.73 5.49 8.93
CA ARG A 11 -5.71 6.37 9.51
C ARG A 11 -6.09 6.73 10.94
N THR A 12 -5.14 6.64 11.85
CA THR A 12 -5.38 6.78 13.29
C THR A 12 -4.57 7.91 13.93
N GLY A 13 -3.73 8.60 13.16
CA GLY A 13 -2.99 9.75 13.65
C GLY A 13 -1.64 9.94 12.97
N GLU A 14 -0.83 10.81 13.57
CA GLU A 14 0.47 11.19 13.04
C GLU A 14 1.58 11.00 14.06
N GLN A 15 2.78 10.67 13.56
CA GLN A 15 3.98 10.55 14.36
C GLN A 15 5.06 11.45 13.79
N ILE A 16 5.77 12.15 14.68
CA ILE A 16 6.88 13.05 14.34
C ILE A 16 8.15 12.52 15.00
N GLY A 17 9.18 12.26 14.20
CA GLY A 17 10.48 11.76 14.65
C GLY A 17 11.57 12.12 13.66
N ASN A 18 12.76 12.48 14.16
CA ASN A 18 13.91 12.90 13.34
C ASN A 18 13.58 13.99 12.30
N ASN A 19 12.81 15.01 12.71
CA ASN A 19 12.31 16.10 11.84
C ASN A 19 11.48 15.63 10.63
N LYS A 20 10.97 14.41 10.68
CA LYS A 20 10.11 13.82 9.68
C LYS A 20 8.74 13.52 10.29
N ARG A 21 7.73 13.43 9.42
CA ARG A 21 6.35 13.12 9.81
C ARG A 21 5.84 11.94 8.98
N ARG A 22 5.11 11.04 9.62
CA ARG A 22 4.33 9.98 8.96
C ARG A 22 2.92 9.95 9.50
N THR A 23 1.96 9.65 8.64
CA THR A 23 0.62 9.24 9.04
C THR A 23 0.66 7.75 9.33
N VAL A 24 0.07 7.33 10.44
CA VAL A 24 -0.05 5.92 10.81
C VAL A 24 -1.51 5.50 10.78
N GLY A 25 -1.73 4.23 10.47
CA GLY A 25 -3.06 3.66 10.43
C GLY A 25 -3.05 2.16 10.70
N ARG A 26 -4.22 1.56 10.55
CA ARG A 26 -4.46 0.13 10.61
C ARG A 26 -5.00 -0.33 9.26
N TYR A 27 -4.69 -1.56 8.87
CA TYR A 27 -5.33 -2.17 7.72
C TYR A 27 -5.89 -3.56 8.03
N GLN A 28 -6.93 -3.93 7.28
CA GLN A 28 -7.55 -5.25 7.24
C GLN A 28 -7.96 -5.57 5.80
N VAL A 29 -7.66 -6.78 5.34
CA VAL A 29 -8.23 -7.29 4.08
C VAL A 29 -9.57 -7.96 4.34
N LEU A 30 -10.57 -7.67 3.51
CA LEU A 30 -11.85 -8.35 3.46
C LEU A 30 -12.01 -9.10 2.13
N LEU A 31 -12.58 -10.30 2.19
CA LEU A 31 -13.13 -11.04 1.05
C LEU A 31 -14.64 -11.12 1.23
N ASP A 32 -15.39 -10.55 0.29
CA ASP A 32 -16.86 -10.48 0.36
C ASP A 32 -17.37 -9.90 1.70
N GLY A 33 -16.67 -8.86 2.19
CA GLY A 33 -16.96 -8.22 3.47
C GLY A 33 -16.49 -8.98 4.72
N SER A 34 -15.92 -10.18 4.57
CA SER A 34 -15.43 -11.00 5.68
C SER A 34 -13.92 -10.84 5.89
N PRO A 35 -13.44 -10.65 7.14
CA PRO A 35 -12.02 -10.44 7.40
C PRO A 35 -11.18 -11.67 7.07
N VAL A 36 -10.12 -11.46 6.29
CA VAL A 36 -9.13 -12.49 6.03
C VAL A 36 -8.19 -12.59 7.22
N GLN A 37 -8.09 -13.80 7.78
CA GLN A 37 -7.19 -14.08 8.89
C GLN A 37 -5.73 -13.76 8.51
N ASP A 38 -4.98 -13.17 9.44
CA ASP A 38 -3.56 -12.83 9.30
C ASP A 38 -3.21 -11.83 8.18
N LEU A 39 -4.21 -11.26 7.49
CA LEU A 39 -4.04 -10.17 6.51
C LEU A 39 -4.49 -8.82 7.09
N SER A 40 -3.90 -8.49 8.23
CA SER A 40 -4.10 -7.22 8.93
C SER A 40 -2.80 -6.70 9.54
N GLY A 41 -2.78 -5.43 9.92
CA GLY A 41 -1.61 -4.80 10.51
C GLY A 41 -1.71 -3.29 10.59
N ALA A 42 -0.57 -2.62 10.56
CA ALA A 42 -0.47 -1.18 10.53
C ALA A 42 -0.03 -0.67 9.15
N THR A 43 -0.31 0.59 8.88
CA THR A 43 0.22 1.33 7.74
C THR A 43 1.05 2.49 8.23
N ALA A 44 2.08 2.84 7.45
CA ALA A 44 2.75 4.12 7.51
C ALA A 44 2.68 4.78 6.14
N GLU A 45 2.36 6.06 6.12
CA GLU A 45 2.29 6.88 4.93
C GLU A 45 3.17 8.12 5.11
N THR A 46 4.06 8.36 4.15
CA THR A 46 4.78 9.63 4.08
C THR A 46 3.89 10.65 3.40
N ARG A 47 3.75 11.84 3.99
CA ARG A 47 3.12 12.98 3.32
C ARG A 47 3.81 13.29 1.98
N GLY A 48 3.03 13.63 0.98
CA GLY A 48 3.48 14.15 -0.31
C GLY A 48 2.42 15.09 -0.87
N PRO A 49 2.25 15.24 -2.18
CA PRO A 49 1.03 15.84 -2.74
C PRO A 49 -0.23 15.03 -2.37
N GLY A 50 -0.89 15.30 -1.26
CA GLY A 50 -2.09 14.61 -0.80
C GLY A 50 -3.40 15.36 -1.01
N ALA A 51 -3.48 16.13 -2.08
CA ALA A 51 -4.76 16.39 -2.73
C ALA A 51 -4.56 16.14 -4.21
N ASN A 52 -5.66 15.84 -4.90
CA ASN A 52 -5.65 15.76 -6.36
C ASN A 52 -5.27 17.11 -7.01
N ALA A 53 -5.36 18.22 -6.26
CA ALA A 53 -4.73 19.52 -6.52
C ALA A 53 -4.68 20.42 -5.26
N PRO A 54 -3.71 21.35 -5.13
CA PRO A 54 -2.52 21.49 -5.96
C PRO A 54 -1.41 20.50 -5.56
N ALA A 55 -0.46 20.28 -6.47
CA ALA A 55 0.73 19.48 -6.20
C ALA A 55 1.53 20.04 -5.01
N GLY A 56 2.24 19.18 -4.27
CA GLY A 56 3.15 19.58 -3.19
C GLY A 56 2.51 19.98 -1.84
N ASN A 57 1.24 19.68 -1.59
CA ASN A 57 0.55 20.17 -0.39
C ASN A 57 0.85 19.44 0.96
N ASN A 58 1.86 18.56 1.01
CA ASN A 58 2.26 17.81 2.22
C ASN A 58 1.12 17.03 2.92
N ARG A 59 0.23 16.40 2.14
CA ARG A 59 -0.85 15.53 2.63
C ARG A 59 -0.66 14.07 2.15
N CYS A 60 -1.43 13.14 2.68
CA CYS A 60 -1.60 11.80 2.11
C CYS A 60 -2.72 11.81 1.06
N ILE A 61 -2.82 10.80 0.19
CA ILE A 61 -3.97 10.69 -0.72
C ILE A 61 -5.29 10.80 0.06
N GLU A 62 -6.32 11.42 -0.49
CA GLU A 62 -7.58 11.64 0.23
C GLU A 62 -8.23 10.31 0.69
N ALA A 63 -9.09 10.40 1.71
CA ALA A 63 -9.96 9.29 2.07
C ALA A 63 -10.91 9.00 0.90
N GLY A 64 -11.19 7.73 0.64
CA GLY A 64 -11.96 7.33 -0.53
C GLY A 64 -11.74 5.88 -0.94
N SER A 65 -12.27 5.55 -2.12
CA SER A 65 -12.18 4.21 -2.71
C SER A 65 -11.33 4.25 -3.97
N TYR A 66 -10.31 3.39 -4.03
CA TYR A 66 -9.34 3.32 -5.11
C TYR A 66 -9.25 1.90 -5.66
N ASN A 67 -9.10 1.75 -6.97
CA ASN A 67 -8.83 0.45 -7.59
C ASN A 67 -7.36 0.06 -7.44
N LEU A 68 -7.12 -1.25 -7.41
CA LEU A 68 -5.78 -1.81 -7.52
C LEU A 68 -5.44 -2.17 -8.95
N HIS A 69 -4.19 -1.91 -9.32
CA HIS A 69 -3.65 -2.17 -10.65
C HIS A 69 -2.29 -2.87 -10.54
N VAL A 70 -1.94 -3.58 -11.62
CA VAL A 70 -0.62 -4.21 -11.78
C VAL A 70 0.44 -3.12 -11.90
N GLN A 71 1.30 -3.03 -10.89
CA GLN A 71 2.49 -2.19 -10.92
C GLN A 71 3.58 -2.86 -11.77
N SER A 72 4.17 -2.12 -12.69
CA SER A 72 5.26 -2.61 -13.57
C SER A 72 6.32 -1.52 -13.81
N GLY A 73 6.84 -0.95 -12.72
CA GLY A 73 7.94 0.01 -12.79
C GLY A 73 9.30 -0.65 -12.59
N GLU A 74 10.36 0.13 -12.77
CA GLU A 74 11.74 -0.32 -12.55
C GLU A 74 12.00 -0.67 -11.07
N LYS A 75 11.50 0.16 -10.15
CA LYS A 75 11.73 0.00 -8.71
C LYS A 75 10.77 -0.98 -8.04
N TYR A 76 9.54 -1.07 -8.53
CA TYR A 76 8.47 -1.88 -7.93
C TYR A 76 7.68 -2.61 -9.01
N ALA A 77 7.28 -3.84 -8.73
CA ALA A 77 6.48 -4.68 -9.61
C ALA A 77 5.49 -5.56 -8.83
N THR A 78 4.31 -5.81 -9.40
CA THR A 78 3.33 -6.79 -8.89
C THR A 78 3.65 -8.21 -9.38
N ILE A 79 4.16 -8.32 -10.61
CA ILE A 79 4.51 -9.57 -11.28
C ILE A 79 6.01 -9.58 -11.55
N GLY A 80 6.66 -10.72 -11.29
CA GLY A 80 8.11 -10.85 -11.47
C GLY A 80 8.91 -9.86 -10.62
N TYR A 81 8.44 -9.57 -9.40
CA TYR A 81 9.24 -8.85 -8.42
C TYR A 81 10.41 -9.73 -7.96
N THR A 82 11.49 -9.11 -7.53
CA THR A 82 12.71 -9.80 -7.13
C THR A 82 12.54 -10.57 -5.81
N ALA A 83 13.13 -11.76 -5.73
CA ALA A 83 13.29 -12.50 -4.49
C ALA A 83 14.38 -11.88 -3.58
N ASN A 84 15.22 -10.99 -4.12
CA ASN A 84 16.26 -10.31 -3.36
C ASN A 84 15.65 -9.51 -2.19
N THR A 85 16.17 -9.75 -1.00
CA THR A 85 15.73 -9.13 0.26
C THR A 85 16.51 -7.87 0.60
N ASN A 86 17.44 -7.42 -0.26
CA ASN A 86 18.12 -6.15 -0.11
C ASN A 86 17.13 -4.98 -0.32
N PRO A 87 17.00 -4.05 0.64
CA PRO A 87 16.11 -2.91 0.52
C PRO A 87 16.38 -1.99 -0.68
N THR A 88 17.58 -2.03 -1.27
CA THR A 88 17.91 -1.22 -2.46
C THR A 88 17.75 -1.96 -3.78
N ALA A 89 17.46 -3.27 -3.78
CA ALA A 89 17.28 -4.06 -5.00
C ALA A 89 16.16 -3.49 -5.88
N LEU A 90 16.32 -3.50 -7.20
CA LEU A 90 15.28 -3.09 -8.13
C LEU A 90 14.15 -4.14 -8.20
N ARG A 91 13.00 -3.73 -8.74
CA ARG A 91 11.80 -4.56 -8.90
C ARG A 91 11.30 -5.20 -7.60
N ARG A 92 11.23 -4.45 -6.49
CA ARG A 92 10.62 -4.91 -5.23
C ARG A 92 9.11 -5.15 -5.39
N PRO A 93 8.46 -5.94 -4.52
CA PRO A 93 7.01 -6.14 -4.61
C PRO A 93 6.27 -4.81 -4.45
N GLY A 94 5.18 -4.62 -5.19
CA GLY A 94 4.31 -3.47 -5.01
C GLY A 94 3.03 -3.54 -5.82
N LEU A 95 2.05 -2.71 -5.46
CA LEU A 95 0.76 -2.54 -6.14
C LEU A 95 0.56 -1.06 -6.48
N LEU A 96 -0.20 -0.79 -7.53
CA LEU A 96 -0.54 0.56 -7.96
C LEU A 96 -1.98 0.91 -7.56
N LEU A 97 -2.20 2.07 -6.95
CA LEU A 97 -3.53 2.63 -6.74
C LEU A 97 -3.91 3.55 -7.90
N MET A 98 -5.14 3.42 -8.40
CA MET A 98 -5.77 4.33 -9.37
C MET A 98 -7.30 4.39 -9.21
N PRO A 99 -7.98 5.44 -9.69
CA PRO A 99 -7.42 6.70 -10.16
C PRO A 99 -6.96 7.54 -8.97
N THR A 100 -5.81 8.20 -9.11
CA THR A 100 -5.28 9.11 -8.08
C THR A 100 -5.18 10.55 -8.60
N GLY A 101 -6.08 10.90 -9.53
CA GLY A 101 -6.13 12.22 -10.17
C GLY A 101 -4.86 12.53 -10.95
N GLN A 102 -4.31 13.72 -10.74
CA GLN A 102 -3.03 14.16 -11.33
C GLN A 102 -1.82 13.41 -10.75
N ARG A 103 -2.02 12.62 -9.69
CA ARG A 103 -0.97 11.76 -9.14
C ARG A 103 -0.91 10.50 -9.96
N VAL A 104 0.28 10.18 -10.45
CA VAL A 104 0.60 8.86 -11.01
C VAL A 104 1.56 8.19 -10.03
N GLY A 105 1.39 6.89 -9.79
CA GLY A 105 2.36 6.12 -9.01
C GLY A 105 2.20 6.20 -7.49
N ILE A 106 0.96 6.28 -6.97
CA ILE A 106 0.71 5.95 -5.56
C ILE A 106 0.75 4.45 -5.42
N LEU A 107 1.74 3.98 -4.65
CA LEU A 107 2.03 2.57 -4.54
C LEU A 107 1.76 2.06 -3.12
N ILE A 108 1.33 0.80 -3.04
CA ILE A 108 1.51 -0.01 -1.83
C ILE A 108 2.83 -0.75 -2.00
N HIS A 109 3.82 -0.45 -1.17
CA HIS A 109 5.15 -1.07 -1.29
C HIS A 109 5.88 -1.16 0.05
N PRO A 110 7.00 -1.92 0.15
CA PRO A 110 7.74 -2.08 1.39
C PRO A 110 8.49 -0.80 1.78
N ALA A 111 8.58 -0.50 3.07
CA ALA A 111 9.38 0.61 3.61
C ALA A 111 10.42 0.12 4.63
N ARG A 112 11.22 1.05 5.18
CA ARG A 112 12.20 0.79 6.23
C ARG A 112 12.42 2.05 7.07
N GLY A 113 12.86 1.88 8.31
CA GLY A 113 13.24 2.99 9.18
C GLY A 113 12.03 3.86 9.53
N PHE A 114 12.22 5.17 9.68
CA PHE A 114 11.10 6.04 10.05
C PHE A 114 10.08 6.21 8.92
N LEU A 115 10.53 6.34 7.67
CA LEU A 115 9.69 6.47 6.47
C LEU A 115 10.45 6.10 5.20
N TRP A 116 9.73 5.70 4.14
CA TRP A 116 10.28 5.47 2.81
C TRP A 116 9.27 5.93 1.73
N SER A 117 9.75 6.66 0.72
CA SER A 117 8.99 7.14 -0.46
C SER A 117 7.91 8.15 -0.11
N VAL A 118 7.76 9.16 -0.94
CA VAL A 118 6.78 10.24 -0.75
C VAL A 118 5.39 9.79 -1.23
N GLY A 119 4.38 9.85 -0.37
CA GLY A 119 2.98 9.60 -0.73
C GLY A 119 2.52 8.16 -0.93
N CYS A 120 3.37 7.19 -0.63
CA CYS A 120 3.04 5.78 -0.77
C CYS A 120 2.50 5.21 0.55
N ILE A 121 1.83 4.07 0.45
CA ILE A 121 1.28 3.33 1.58
C ILE A 121 2.22 2.17 1.87
N ASN A 122 2.67 2.05 3.12
CA ASN A 122 3.61 1.02 3.52
C ASN A 122 3.01 0.13 4.62
N PRO A 123 2.58 -1.10 4.29
CA PRO A 123 2.17 -2.10 5.29
C PRO A 123 3.33 -2.45 6.22
N THR A 124 3.05 -2.57 7.51
CA THR A 124 4.06 -2.82 8.55
C THR A 124 3.42 -3.45 9.80
N ALA A 125 4.24 -4.01 10.67
CA ALA A 125 3.89 -4.26 12.06
C ALA A 125 3.52 -2.96 12.80
N ALA A 126 2.91 -3.09 13.97
CA ALA A 126 2.49 -1.96 14.79
C ALA A 126 3.65 -1.00 15.07
N LEU A 127 3.37 0.30 14.94
CA LEU A 127 4.29 1.39 15.21
C LEU A 127 3.80 2.16 16.45
N PRO A 128 4.08 1.69 17.68
CA PRO A 128 3.48 2.27 18.89
C PRO A 128 3.85 3.74 19.11
N ASN A 129 4.97 4.21 18.56
CA ASN A 129 5.41 5.60 18.73
C ASN A 129 6.39 6.04 17.61
N ALA A 130 6.81 7.30 17.67
CA ALA A 130 7.73 7.89 16.71
C ALA A 130 9.17 7.32 16.76
N ALA A 131 9.56 6.63 17.84
CA ALA A 131 10.85 5.94 17.91
C ALA A 131 10.82 4.59 17.17
N SER A 132 9.64 4.09 16.82
CA SER A 132 9.47 2.79 16.16
C SER A 132 9.89 2.85 14.69
N ALA A 133 10.84 1.99 14.32
CA ALA A 133 11.28 1.83 12.94
C ALA A 133 10.46 0.76 12.21
N ILE A 134 10.15 0.99 10.94
CA ILE A 134 9.61 -0.01 10.03
C ILE A 134 10.73 -1.01 9.72
N ASP A 135 10.48 -2.28 9.99
CA ASP A 135 11.34 -3.37 9.53
C ASP A 135 11.07 -3.68 8.05
N PHE A 136 12.14 -3.71 7.25
CA PHE A 136 11.99 -3.89 5.81
C PHE A 136 11.47 -5.28 5.44
N LEU A 137 11.91 -6.33 6.15
CA LEU A 137 11.54 -7.70 5.81
C LEU A 137 10.07 -7.97 6.17
N ASP A 138 9.60 -7.48 7.32
CA ASP A 138 8.19 -7.54 7.69
C ASP A 138 7.32 -6.73 6.71
N SER A 139 7.70 -5.49 6.42
CA SER A 139 6.96 -4.66 5.45
C SER A 139 6.91 -5.33 4.08
N ARG A 140 8.02 -5.94 3.62
CA ARG A 140 8.10 -6.70 2.38
C ARG A 140 7.18 -7.92 2.37
N ARG A 141 7.22 -8.71 3.45
CA ARG A 141 6.38 -9.91 3.61
C ARG A 141 4.90 -9.56 3.54
N ARG A 142 4.48 -8.45 4.16
CA ARG A 142 3.09 -7.98 4.14
C ARG A 142 2.63 -7.59 2.74
N VAL A 143 3.44 -6.85 1.99
CA VAL A 143 3.11 -6.50 0.60
C VAL A 143 2.98 -7.75 -0.27
N ILE A 144 3.85 -8.74 -0.07
CA ILE A 144 3.75 -10.03 -0.77
C ILE A 144 2.46 -10.75 -0.40
N ALA A 145 2.11 -10.81 0.88
CA ALA A 145 0.87 -11.43 1.33
C ALA A 145 -0.38 -10.78 0.70
N LEU A 146 -0.39 -9.45 0.52
CA LEU A 146 -1.45 -8.76 -0.22
C LEU A 146 -1.50 -9.21 -1.69
N ILE A 147 -0.34 -9.28 -2.37
CA ILE A 147 -0.25 -9.73 -3.77
C ILE A 147 -0.72 -11.19 -3.92
N ASP A 148 -0.29 -12.07 -3.02
CA ASP A 148 -0.64 -13.49 -3.07
C ASP A 148 -2.13 -13.70 -2.78
N SER A 149 -2.72 -12.94 -1.85
CA SER A 149 -4.16 -12.94 -1.62
C SER A 149 -4.95 -12.46 -2.83
N LEU A 150 -4.49 -11.42 -3.53
CA LEU A 150 -5.13 -10.96 -4.77
C LEU A 150 -5.03 -12.01 -5.87
N ARG A 151 -3.90 -12.71 -6.00
CA ARG A 151 -3.74 -13.83 -6.95
C ARG A 151 -4.69 -14.96 -6.65
N ALA A 152 -4.83 -15.34 -5.38
CA ALA A 152 -5.77 -16.38 -4.95
C ALA A 152 -7.21 -15.96 -5.25
N PHE A 153 -7.58 -14.72 -4.94
CA PHE A 153 -8.91 -14.17 -5.20
C PHE A 153 -9.27 -14.15 -6.70
N CYS A 154 -8.37 -13.66 -7.54
CA CYS A 154 -8.65 -13.56 -8.98
C CYS A 154 -8.52 -14.91 -9.72
N GLY A 155 -7.75 -15.86 -9.18
CA GLY A 155 -7.43 -17.12 -9.85
C GLY A 155 -6.88 -16.90 -11.26
N ALA A 156 -7.45 -17.58 -12.25
CA ALA A 156 -7.08 -17.44 -13.66
C ALA A 156 -7.34 -16.04 -14.24
N SER A 157 -8.18 -15.23 -13.58
CA SER A 157 -8.50 -13.85 -14.01
C SER A 157 -7.51 -12.82 -13.49
N PHE A 158 -6.43 -13.23 -12.80
CA PHE A 158 -5.41 -12.29 -12.35
C PHE A 158 -4.72 -11.65 -13.56
N PRO A 159 -4.71 -10.30 -13.68
CA PRO A 159 -4.18 -9.64 -14.86
C PRO A 159 -2.68 -9.87 -15.03
N THR A 160 -2.24 -10.06 -16.27
CA THR A 160 -0.83 -10.25 -16.63
C THR A 160 -0.17 -9.01 -17.24
N GLN A 161 -0.97 -8.04 -17.66
CA GLN A 161 -0.53 -6.82 -18.33
C GLN A 161 -0.16 -5.72 -17.32
N ALA A 162 0.91 -4.98 -17.61
CA ALA A 162 1.31 -3.79 -16.86
C ALA A 162 0.19 -2.74 -16.84
N GLY A 163 -0.10 -2.16 -15.67
CA GLY A 163 -1.12 -1.12 -15.50
C GLY A 163 -2.56 -1.61 -15.56
N ALA A 164 -2.81 -2.89 -15.86
CA ALA A 164 -4.15 -3.44 -15.89
C ALA A 164 -4.80 -3.40 -14.51
N ARG A 165 -6.10 -3.10 -14.47
CA ARG A 165 -6.92 -3.14 -13.26
C ARG A 165 -7.03 -4.57 -12.77
N ILE A 166 -6.87 -4.78 -11.47
CA ILE A 166 -7.16 -6.06 -10.81
C ILE A 166 -8.68 -6.12 -10.58
N PRO A 167 -9.42 -7.01 -11.26
CA PRO A 167 -10.88 -7.05 -11.19
C PRO A 167 -11.36 -7.34 -9.76
N GLY A 168 -12.44 -6.67 -9.33
CA GLY A 168 -13.05 -6.90 -8.01
C GLY A 168 -12.23 -6.40 -6.80
N ALA A 169 -11.04 -5.84 -7.02
CA ALA A 169 -10.13 -5.40 -5.96
C ALA A 169 -10.14 -3.88 -5.77
N LYS A 170 -10.30 -3.42 -4.51
CA LYS A 170 -10.24 -2.00 -4.14
C LYS A 170 -9.54 -1.76 -2.80
N VAL A 171 -9.08 -0.54 -2.61
CA VAL A 171 -8.57 -0.01 -1.35
C VAL A 171 -9.55 1.05 -0.85
N ILE A 172 -9.96 0.93 0.40
CA ILE A 172 -10.86 1.86 1.06
C ILE A 172 -10.06 2.56 2.15
N ILE A 173 -9.93 3.88 2.04
CA ILE A 173 -9.19 4.71 2.99
C ILE A 173 -10.19 5.56 3.77
N SER A 174 -10.11 5.50 5.09
CA SER A 174 -10.89 6.32 6.02
C SER A 174 -9.99 7.02 7.04
N GLU A 175 -10.53 8.07 7.64
CA GLU A 175 -9.95 8.78 8.79
C GLU A 175 -10.77 8.43 10.05
N THR A 176 -10.16 8.55 11.23
CA THR A 176 -10.89 8.63 12.52
C THR A 176 -11.64 9.93 12.69
#